data_AF-A0A2T1DI88-F1
#
_entry.id   AF-A0A2T1DI88-F1
#
_cell.length_a   1.000
_cell.length_b   1.000
_cell.length_c   1.000
_cell.angle_alpha   90.00
_cell.angle_beta   90.00
_cell.angle_gamma   90.00
#
_symmetry.space_group_name_H-M   'P 1'
#
loop_
_entity.id
_entity.type
_entity.pdbx_description
1 polymer ?
#
loop_
_entity_poly.entity_id
_entity_poly.type
_entity_poly.pdbx_seq_one_letter_code
_entity_poly.pdbx_strand_id
1 'polypeptide(L)'
;MMHYLGQSIELTQENSGWVGIWWHSAGYRVEMGFFPTATAAWNAIVELIQRDFAVRALLEVVEEWLDLEWINDREYSTSAEALIESVIAVEG
;
A
#
# COMPACT_ATOMS: atom_id res chain seq x y z
N MET A 1 11.80 7.65 13.04
CA MET A 1 11.59 6.37 12.33
C MET A 1 10.93 5.40 13.28
N MET A 2 9.79 4.83 12.90
CA MET A 2 9.06 3.81 13.67
C MET A 2 9.13 2.48 12.93
N HIS A 3 9.36 1.38 13.63
CA HIS A 3 9.43 0.04 13.05
C HIS A 3 8.20 -0.79 13.45
N TYR A 4 7.55 -1.44 12.49
CA TYR A 4 6.39 -2.31 12.73
C TYR A 4 6.40 -3.48 11.74
N LEU A 5 6.41 -4.72 12.23
CA LEU A 5 6.39 -5.95 11.40
C LEU A 5 7.44 -5.96 10.26
N GLY A 6 8.66 -5.49 10.52
CA GLY A 6 9.73 -5.42 9.52
C GLY A 6 9.61 -4.26 8.52
N GLN A 7 8.59 -3.42 8.66
CA GLN A 7 8.39 -2.19 7.90
C GLN A 7 8.84 -0.98 8.72
N SER A 8 9.16 0.13 8.04
CA SER A 8 9.52 1.38 8.73
C SER A 8 8.75 2.58 8.19
N ILE A 9 8.28 3.44 9.10
CA ILE A 9 7.63 4.70 8.77
C ILE A 9 8.54 5.86 9.16
N GLU A 10 8.68 6.81 8.25
CA GLU A 10 9.41 8.05 8.45
C GLU A 10 8.51 9.23 8.07
N LEU A 11 8.54 10.26 8.90
CA LEU A 11 7.86 11.53 8.64
C LEU A 11 8.95 12.60 8.58
N THR A 12 9.06 13.25 7.43
CA THR A 12 10.10 14.24 7.18
C THR A 12 9.44 15.61 6.99
N GLN A 13 9.93 16.62 7.72
CA GLN A 13 9.47 17.99 7.54
C GLN A 13 10.26 18.63 6.39
N GLU A 14 9.54 19.20 5.43
CA GLU A 14 10.10 19.97 4.31
C GLU A 14 9.58 21.42 4.33
N ASN A 15 10.17 22.29 3.52
CA ASN A 15 9.91 23.74 3.53
C ASN A 15 8.42 24.12 3.38
N SER A 16 7.61 23.25 2.78
CA SER A 16 6.19 23.46 2.50
C SER A 16 5.24 22.54 3.29
N GLY A 17 5.74 21.64 4.15
CA GLY A 17 4.89 20.69 4.86
C GLY A 17 5.62 19.45 5.37
N TRP A 18 4.91 18.33 5.35
CA TRP A 18 5.36 17.03 5.81
C TRP A 18 5.24 16.00 4.70
N VAL A 19 6.28 15.19 4.56
CA VAL A 19 6.33 14.06 3.64
C VAL A 19 6.29 12.78 4.47
N GLY A 20 5.40 11.88 4.09
CA GLY A 20 5.35 10.54 4.64
C GLY A 20 6.16 9.57 3.78
N ILE A 21 7.07 8.80 4.37
CA ILE A 21 7.80 7.72 3.72
C ILE A 21 7.49 6.39 4.39
N TRP A 22 7.13 5.39 3.58
CA TRP A 22 6.97 4.00 3.99
C TRP A 22 8.03 3.12 3.35
N TRP A 23 8.81 2.46 4.21
CA TRP A 23 9.78 1.44 3.85
C TRP A 23 9.12 0.07 3.97
N HIS A 24 8.71 -0.48 2.83
CA HIS A 24 7.99 -1.74 2.75
C HIS A 24 8.92 -2.95 3.00
N SER A 25 8.38 -4.04 3.56
CA SER A 25 9.16 -5.26 3.89
C SER A 25 9.72 -5.97 2.66
N ALA A 26 9.10 -5.80 1.49
CA ALA A 26 9.59 -6.31 0.20
C ALA A 26 10.73 -5.46 -0.42
N GLY A 27 11.29 -4.51 0.33
CA GLY A 27 12.49 -3.78 -0.07
C GLY A 27 12.26 -2.56 -0.96
N TYR A 28 11.02 -2.13 -1.15
CA TYR A 28 10.69 -0.89 -1.86
C TYR A 28 10.33 0.25 -0.90
N ARG A 29 10.50 1.48 -1.40
CA ARG A 29 10.19 2.73 -0.70
C ARG A 29 9.03 3.42 -1.39
N VAL A 30 7.99 3.75 -0.63
CA VAL A 30 6.88 4.58 -1.10
C VAL A 30 6.98 5.93 -0.41
N GLU A 31 7.11 6.98 -1.22
CA GLU A 31 7.03 8.37 -0.76
C GLU A 31 5.64 8.90 -1.09
N MET A 32 4.94 9.34 -0.06
CA MET A 32 3.64 9.99 -0.20
C MET A 32 3.84 11.45 -0.62
N GLY A 33 2.79 12.07 -1.15
CA GLY A 33 2.81 13.49 -1.47
C GLY A 33 3.01 14.41 -0.25
N PHE A 34 2.95 15.72 -0.51
CA PHE A 34 3.06 16.74 0.54
C PHE A 34 1.79 16.86 1.36
N PHE A 35 1.92 16.92 2.68
CA PHE A 35 0.83 17.16 3.61
C PHE A 35 1.06 18.42 4.46
N PRO A 36 0.00 19.18 4.80
CA PRO A 36 0.15 20.38 5.61
C PRO A 36 0.64 20.13 7.05
N THR A 37 0.44 18.92 7.59
CA THR A 37 0.77 18.57 8.97
C THR A 37 1.34 17.16 9.07
N ALA A 38 2.13 16.90 10.12
CA ALA A 38 2.66 15.56 10.43
C ALA A 38 1.54 14.54 10.60
N THR A 39 0.43 14.93 11.25
CA THR A 39 -0.74 14.07 11.46
C THR A 39 -1.43 13.70 10.13
N ALA A 40 -1.53 14.64 9.19
CA ALA A 40 -2.08 14.34 7.88
C ALA A 40 -1.18 13.36 7.10
N ALA A 41 0.14 13.56 7.12
CA ALA A 41 1.09 12.62 6.53
C ALA A 41 1.02 11.23 7.19
N TRP A 42 0.92 11.19 8.52
CA TRP A 42 0.75 9.95 9.28
C TRP A 42 -0.53 9.21 8.89
N ASN A 43 -1.67 9.88 8.88
CA ASN A 43 -2.95 9.27 8.54
C ASN A 43 -2.93 8.71 7.11
N ALA A 44 -2.36 9.45 6.16
CA ALA A 44 -2.24 9.00 4.77
C ALA A 44 -1.37 7.74 4.64
N ILE A 45 -0.23 7.66 5.37
CA ILE A 45 0.58 6.44 5.41
C ILE A 45 -0.20 5.27 6.02
N VAL A 46 -0.87 5.50 7.15
CA VAL A 46 -1.62 4.45 7.83
C VAL A 46 -2.72 3.90 6.92
N GLU A 47 -3.41 4.78 6.19
CA GLU A 47 -4.42 4.40 5.21
C GLU A 47 -3.81 3.58 4.06
N LEU A 48 -2.68 4.00 3.50
CA LEU A 48 -1.96 3.23 2.48
C LEU A 48 -1.60 1.83 2.98
N ILE A 49 -1.04 1.73 4.19
CA ILE A 49 -0.65 0.46 4.81
C ILE A 49 -1.87 -0.44 4.99
N GLN A 50 -3.00 0.12 5.46
CA GLN A 50 -4.25 -0.64 5.64
C GLN A 50 -4.80 -1.17 4.32
N ARG A 51 -4.77 -0.36 3.26
CA ARG A 51 -5.18 -0.77 1.91
C ARG A 51 -4.27 -1.88 1.36
N ASP A 52 -2.95 -1.76 1.51
CA ASP A 52 -1.99 -2.79 1.10
C ASP A 52 -2.25 -4.12 1.84
N PHE A 53 -2.48 -4.09 3.14
CA PHE A 53 -2.84 -5.30 3.90
C PHE A 53 -4.16 -5.93 3.42
N ALA A 54 -5.19 -5.12 3.17
CA ALA A 54 -6.46 -5.61 2.66
C ALA A 54 -6.32 -6.25 1.27
N VAL A 55 -5.53 -5.62 0.39
CA VAL A 55 -5.27 -6.13 -0.96
C VAL A 55 -4.45 -7.41 -0.94
N ARG A 56 -3.44 -7.54 -0.08
CA ARG A 56 -2.71 -8.81 0.11
C ARG A 56 -3.65 -9.95 0.49
N ALA A 57 -4.56 -9.73 1.44
CA ALA A 57 -5.53 -10.74 1.85
C ALA A 57 -6.50 -11.12 0.71
N LEU A 58 -6.89 -10.17 -0.13
CA LEU A 58 -7.73 -10.45 -1.31
C LEU A 58 -6.95 -11.19 -2.40
N LEU A 59 -5.66 -10.86 -2.60
CA LEU A 59 -4.79 -11.57 -3.54
C LEU A 59 -4.64 -13.04 -3.15
N GLU A 60 -4.48 -13.36 -1.86
CA GLU A 60 -4.43 -14.74 -1.38
C GLU A 60 -5.69 -15.54 -1.76
N VAL A 61 -6.88 -14.92 -1.71
CA VAL A 61 -8.14 -15.57 -2.13
C VAL A 61 -8.18 -15.79 -3.64
N VAL A 62 -7.70 -14.82 -4.43
CA VAL A 62 -7.65 -14.92 -5.90
C VAL A 62 -6.60 -15.96 -6.33
N GLU A 63 -5.47 -16.06 -5.63
CA GLU A 63 -4.47 -17.12 -5.79
C GLU A 63 -5.09 -18.49 -5.50
N GLU A 64 -5.84 -18.63 -4.40
CA GLU A 64 -6.55 -19.89 -4.09
C GLU A 64 -7.54 -20.29 -5.20
N TRP A 65 -8.27 -19.33 -5.78
CA TRP A 65 -9.17 -19.61 -6.89
C TRP A 65 -8.44 -20.09 -8.15
N LEU A 66 -7.22 -19.57 -8.41
CA LEU A 66 -6.38 -20.05 -9.50
C LEU A 66 -5.89 -21.47 -9.23
N ASP A 67 -5.41 -21.74 -8.02
CA ASP A 67 -4.93 -23.07 -7.59
C ASP A 67 -6.03 -24.14 -7.65
N LEU A 68 -7.29 -23.76 -7.38
CA LEU A 68 -8.47 -24.63 -7.48
C LEU A 68 -9.05 -24.72 -8.90
N GLU A 69 -8.39 -24.09 -9.89
CA GLU A 69 -8.83 -24.02 -11.29
C GLU A 69 -10.23 -23.39 -11.48
N TRP A 70 -10.68 -22.54 -10.55
CA TRP A 70 -11.96 -21.82 -10.65
C TRP A 70 -11.88 -20.62 -11.59
N ILE A 71 -10.68 -20.08 -11.76
CA ILE A 71 -10.35 -19.01 -12.70
C ILE A 71 -9.11 -19.42 -13.51
N ASN A 72 -8.91 -18.81 -14.68
CA ASN A 72 -7.68 -18.98 -15.47
C ASN A 72 -6.66 -17.85 -15.23
N ASP A 73 -5.44 -18.01 -15.77
CA ASP A 73 -4.33 -17.05 -15.63
C ASP A 73 -4.70 -15.61 -16.05
N ARG A 74 -5.55 -15.45 -17.07
CA ARG A 74 -5.97 -14.12 -17.54
C ARG A 74 -6.91 -13.46 -16.54
N GLU A 75 -7.85 -14.22 -15.98
CA GLU A 75 -8.78 -13.75 -14.96
C GLU A 75 -8.05 -13.42 -13.66
N TYR A 76 -7.08 -14.26 -13.26
CA TYR A 76 -6.15 -13.97 -12.17
C TYR A 76 -5.42 -12.65 -12.39
N SER A 77 -4.75 -12.49 -13.54
CA SER A 77 -3.96 -11.29 -13.84
C SER A 77 -4.82 -10.02 -13.80
N THR A 78 -6.03 -10.07 -14.39
CA THR A 78 -6.97 -8.94 -14.40
C THR A 78 -7.41 -8.57 -12.98
N SER A 79 -7.70 -9.57 -12.14
CA SER A 79 -8.15 -9.37 -10.76
C SER A 79 -7.01 -8.83 -9.88
N ALA A 80 -5.80 -9.38 -10.04
CA ALA A 80 -4.62 -8.94 -9.33
C ALA A 80 -4.23 -7.50 -9.67
N GLU A 81 -4.25 -7.14 -10.96
CA GLU A 81 -4.01 -5.77 -11.41
C GLU A 81 -5.03 -4.79 -10.80
N ALA A 82 -6.32 -5.10 -10.87
CA ALA A 82 -7.37 -4.25 -10.29
C ALA A 82 -7.22 -4.05 -8.78
N LEU A 83 -6.84 -5.10 -8.05
CA LEU A 83 -6.58 -5.03 -6.61
C LEU A 83 -5.35 -4.16 -6.31
N ILE A 84 -4.25 -4.33 -7.05
CA ILE A 84 -3.03 -3.51 -6.88
C ILE A 84 -3.32 -2.04 -7.20
N GLU A 85 -4.07 -1.75 -8.27
CA GLU A 85 -4.48 -0.38 -8.62
C GLU A 85 -5.29 0.28 -7.50
N SER A 86 -6.13 -0.47 -6.78
CA SER A 86 -6.92 0.05 -5.67
C SER A 86 -6.08 0.52 -4.46
N VAL A 87 -4.86 -0.01 -4.28
CA VAL A 87 -3.92 0.48 -3.26
C VAL A 87 -3.38 1.86 -3.63
N ILE A 88 -3.10 2.06 -4.91
CA ILE A 88 -2.42 3.25 -5.45
C ILE A 88 -3.41 4.39 -5.73
N ALA A 89 -4.68 4.07 -5.97
CA ALA A 89 -5.74 5.06 -6.17
C ALA A 89 -6.00 5.84 -4.86
N VAL A 90 -5.26 6.93 -4.67
CA VAL A 90 -5.58 7.96 -3.69
C VAL A 90 -6.66 8.85 -4.33
N GLU A 91 -7.91 8.73 -3.89
CA GLU A 91 -8.93 9.73 -4.23
C GLU A 91 -8.41 11.09 -3.74
N GLY A 92 -8.18 12.00 -4.68
CA GLY A 92 -7.67 13.36 -4.45
C GLY A 92 -8.74 14.35 -4.03
#